data_AF-T1A136-F1
#
_entry.id   AF-T1A136-F1
#
_cell.length_a   1.000
_cell.length_b   1.000
_cell.length_c   1.000
_cell.angle_alpha   90.00
_cell.angle_beta   90.00
_cell.angle_gamma   90.00
#
_symmetry.space_group_name_H-M   'P 1'
#
loop_
_entity.id
_entity.type
_entity.pdbx_description
1 polymer ?
#
loop_
_entity_poly.entity_id
_entity_poly.type
_entity_poly.pdbx_seq_one_letter_code
_entity_poly.pdbx_strand_id
1 'polypeptide(L)'
;MLAPIVASALAVLWLLLPAYVANAIATIPRGRGPPIDLGRNWPWDGRRILGPSKTWSGFLFAGFVAIPVGLLEAGLILAAPPNLQLVPVLAPSVAAAVPLAALLTFGAMSGDALGSFVKRRLGRASGTRTLLLDQ
;
A
#
# COMPACT_ATOMS: atom_id res chain seq x y z
N MET A 1 30.16 9.48 4.95
CA MET A 1 28.99 9.95 4.16
C MET A 1 28.02 8.83 3.77
N LEU A 2 28.46 7.57 3.54
CA LEU A 2 27.55 6.47 3.17
C LEU A 2 26.69 5.92 4.33
N ALA A 3 27.24 5.88 5.56
CA ALA A 3 26.53 5.38 6.75
C ALA A 3 25.15 6.04 7.02
N PRO A 4 24.99 7.38 6.98
CA PRO A 4 23.68 8.00 7.19
C PRO A 4 22.68 7.67 6.09
N ILE A 5 23.12 7.55 4.83
CA ILE A 5 22.25 7.20 3.70
C ILE A 5 21.70 5.78 3.87
N VAL A 6 22.55 4.83 4.25
CA VAL A 6 22.14 3.44 4.49
C VAL A 6 21.12 3.36 5.64
N ALA A 7 21.36 4.07 6.74
CA ALA A 7 20.43 4.12 7.87
C ALA A 7 19.06 4.70 7.47
N SER A 8 19.04 5.81 6.71
CA SER A 8 17.80 6.38 6.21
C SER A 8 17.06 5.45 5.24
N ALA A 9 17.78 4.74 4.36
CA ALA A 9 17.17 3.78 3.47
C ALA A 9 16.52 2.62 4.23
N LEU A 10 17.20 2.06 5.24
CA LEU A 10 16.63 1.02 6.10
C LEU A 10 15.41 1.52 6.87
N ALA A 11 15.43 2.75 7.39
CA ALA A 11 14.30 3.35 8.07
C ALA A 11 13.07 3.49 7.17
N VAL A 12 13.27 3.91 5.91
CA VAL A 12 12.18 4.03 4.92
C VAL A 12 11.64 2.67 4.53
N LEU A 13 12.52 1.69 4.26
CA LEU A 13 12.09 0.33 3.90
C LEU A 13 11.31 -0.34 5.03
N TRP A 14 11.75 -0.15 6.28
CA TRP A 14 11.05 -0.61 7.47
C TRP A 14 9.67 0.06 7.60
N LEU A 15 9.60 1.39 7.51
CA LEU A 15 8.32 2.09 7.59
C LEU A 15 7.33 1.68 6.48
N LEU A 16 7.82 1.44 5.26
CA LEU A 16 6.97 1.16 4.10
C LEU A 16 6.65 -0.33 3.89
N LEU A 17 7.23 -1.24 4.68
CA LEU A 17 7.04 -2.67 4.50
C LEU A 17 5.56 -3.10 4.49
N PRO A 18 4.68 -2.61 5.40
CA PRO A 18 3.26 -3.00 5.38
C PRO A 18 2.56 -2.54 4.10
N ALA A 19 2.93 -1.36 3.60
CA ALA A 19 2.42 -0.83 2.34
C ALA A 19 2.85 -1.68 1.14
N TYR A 20 4.12 -2.10 1.09
CA TYR A 20 4.62 -2.99 0.03
C TYR A 20 3.96 -4.36 0.07
N VAL A 21 3.78 -4.94 1.27
CA VAL A 21 3.07 -6.21 1.42
C VAL A 21 1.61 -6.06 0.96
N ALA A 22 0.91 -5.00 1.38
CA ALA A 22 -0.46 -4.74 0.93
C ALA A 22 -0.54 -4.71 -0.61
N ASN A 23 0.35 -3.98 -1.28
CA ASN A 23 0.37 -3.89 -2.74
C ASN A 23 0.61 -5.25 -3.41
N ALA A 24 1.57 -6.03 -2.90
CA ALA A 24 1.89 -7.35 -3.43
C ALA A 24 0.73 -8.35 -3.30
N ILE A 25 -0.02 -8.30 -2.19
CA ILE A 25 -1.09 -9.26 -1.91
C ILE A 25 -2.46 -8.85 -2.48
N ALA A 26 -2.61 -7.61 -2.97
CA ALA A 26 -3.86 -7.10 -3.54
C ALA A 26 -4.39 -7.93 -4.72
N THR A 27 -3.51 -8.66 -5.41
CA THR A 27 -3.87 -9.54 -6.52
C THR A 27 -4.31 -10.94 -6.10
N ILE A 28 -4.12 -11.36 -4.84
CA ILE A 28 -4.47 -12.70 -4.33
C ILE A 28 -5.97 -13.00 -4.50
N PRO A 29 -6.90 -12.07 -4.24
CA PRO A 29 -8.32 -12.27 -4.54
C PRO A 29 -8.64 -12.45 -6.03
N ARG A 30 -7.66 -12.27 -6.94
CA ARG A 30 -7.77 -12.41 -8.40
C ARG A 30 -8.87 -11.55 -9.02
N GLY A 31 -9.06 -10.33 -8.50
CA GLY A 31 -10.07 -9.40 -9.01
C GLY A 31 -11.51 -9.89 -8.83
N ARG A 32 -11.78 -10.76 -7.85
CA ARG A 32 -13.13 -11.18 -7.51
C ARG A 32 -13.96 -10.03 -6.93
N GLY A 33 -15.28 -10.11 -7.03
CA GLY A 33 -16.18 -9.12 -6.44
C GLY A 33 -16.29 -7.82 -7.25
N PRO A 34 -17.10 -6.87 -6.75
CA PRO A 34 -17.48 -5.69 -7.52
C PRO A 34 -16.29 -4.72 -7.70
N PRO A 35 -16.16 -4.11 -8.90
CA PRO A 35 -15.27 -2.97 -9.10
C PRO A 35 -15.62 -1.82 -8.15
N ILE A 36 -14.61 -1.12 -7.63
CA ILE A 36 -14.78 0.02 -6.72
C ILE A 36 -15.58 1.14 -7.39
N ASP A 37 -15.38 1.35 -8.70
CA ASP A 37 -16.10 2.35 -9.48
C ASP A 37 -17.51 1.91 -9.92
N LEU A 38 -17.94 0.69 -9.59
CA LEU A 38 -19.23 0.10 -9.98
C LEU A 38 -19.52 0.19 -11.50
N GLY A 39 -18.48 0.20 -12.35
CA GLY A 39 -18.65 0.34 -13.79
C GLY A 39 -18.86 1.77 -14.28
N ARG A 40 -18.83 2.78 -13.41
CA ARG A 40 -19.07 4.18 -13.78
C ARG A 40 -17.96 4.73 -14.66
N ASN A 41 -18.37 5.58 -15.59
CA ASN A 41 -17.47 6.40 -16.39
C ASN A 41 -17.34 7.79 -15.80
N TRP A 42 -16.19 8.40 -16.00
CA TRP A 42 -15.91 9.77 -15.64
C TRP A 42 -16.63 10.71 -16.62
N PRO A 43 -17.43 11.69 -16.14
CA PRO A 43 -18.31 12.47 -17.02
C PRO A 43 -17.60 13.25 -18.12
N TRP A 44 -16.35 13.68 -17.89
CA TRP A 44 -15.67 14.59 -18.82
C TRP A 44 -14.98 13.89 -19.99
N ASP A 45 -14.50 12.66 -19.80
CA ASP A 45 -13.75 11.93 -20.85
C ASP A 45 -14.43 10.62 -21.27
N GLY A 46 -15.55 10.25 -20.63
CA GLY A 46 -16.30 9.03 -20.93
C GLY A 46 -15.58 7.73 -20.56
N ARG A 47 -14.37 7.79 -19.98
CA ARG A 47 -13.57 6.62 -19.62
C ARG A 47 -13.93 6.17 -18.21
N ARG A 48 -13.71 4.89 -17.88
CA ARG A 48 -13.90 4.36 -16.52
C ARG A 48 -13.22 5.23 -15.45
N ILE A 49 -13.80 5.32 -14.26
CA ILE A 49 -13.18 6.08 -13.16
C ILE A 49 -11.88 5.40 -12.73
N LEU A 50 -11.92 4.11 -12.42
CA LEU A 50 -10.77 3.31 -11.99
C LEU A 50 -10.49 2.16 -12.96
N GLY A 51 -11.54 1.51 -13.45
CA GLY A 51 -11.48 0.31 -14.28
C GLY A 51 -11.75 -0.98 -13.50
N PRO A 52 -12.05 -2.08 -14.22
CA PRO A 52 -12.51 -3.34 -13.61
C PRO A 52 -11.48 -4.02 -12.70
N SER A 53 -10.18 -3.74 -12.90
CA SER A 53 -9.11 -4.33 -12.08
C SER A 53 -9.06 -3.83 -10.64
N LYS A 54 -9.76 -2.74 -10.30
CA LYS A 54 -9.79 -2.19 -8.94
C LYS A 54 -11.08 -2.61 -8.26
N THR A 55 -10.99 -3.68 -7.48
CA THR A 55 -12.14 -4.34 -6.81
C THR A 55 -12.12 -4.12 -5.31
N TRP A 56 -13.31 -4.10 -4.69
CA TRP A 56 -13.43 -4.03 -3.24
C TRP A 56 -12.77 -5.22 -2.53
N SER A 57 -12.81 -6.43 -3.13
CA SER A 57 -12.16 -7.60 -2.53
C SER A 57 -10.65 -7.40 -2.40
N GLY A 58 -9.98 -6.96 -3.46
CA GLY A 58 -8.55 -6.65 -3.46
C GLY A 58 -8.20 -5.57 -2.44
N PHE A 59 -8.94 -4.44 -2.47
CA PHE A 59 -8.71 -3.31 -1.57
C PHE A 59 -8.83 -3.69 -0.09
N LEU A 60 -9.93 -4.35 0.29
CA LEU A 60 -10.18 -4.73 1.69
C LEU A 60 -9.27 -5.88 2.12
N PHE A 61 -9.08 -6.89 1.28
CA PHE A 61 -8.19 -8.01 1.58
C PHE A 61 -6.77 -7.53 1.84
N ALA A 62 -6.18 -6.76 0.92
CA ALA A 62 -4.83 -6.24 1.11
C ALA A 62 -4.75 -5.27 2.31
N GLY A 63 -5.70 -4.35 2.42
CA GLY A 63 -5.75 -3.36 3.49
C GLY A 63 -5.75 -4.00 4.88
N PHE A 64 -6.58 -5.03 5.10
CA PHE A 64 -6.67 -5.71 6.40
C PHE A 64 -5.59 -6.76 6.61
N VAL A 65 -5.28 -7.60 5.62
CA VAL A 65 -4.35 -8.72 5.77
C VAL A 65 -2.90 -8.26 5.95
N ALA A 66 -2.55 -7.07 5.48
CA ALA A 66 -1.22 -6.51 5.69
C ALA A 66 -1.05 -5.75 7.03
N ILE A 67 -2.12 -5.40 7.76
CA ILE A 67 -2.00 -4.73 9.08
C ILE A 67 -1.14 -5.53 10.07
N PRO A 68 -1.31 -6.86 10.21
CA PRO A 68 -0.46 -7.66 11.09
C PRO A 68 1.05 -7.52 10.81
N VAL A 69 1.46 -7.17 9.59
CA VAL A 69 2.87 -6.93 9.27
C VAL A 69 3.40 -5.72 10.04
N GLY A 70 2.68 -4.59 10.00
CA GLY A 70 3.07 -3.38 10.73
C GLY A 70 3.01 -3.57 12.26
N LEU A 71 2.10 -4.40 12.76
CA LEU A 71 2.05 -4.76 14.17
C LEU A 71 3.24 -5.64 14.59
N LEU A 72 3.63 -6.58 13.72
CA LEU A 72 4.82 -7.39 13.93
C LEU A 72 6.07 -6.52 13.94
N GLU A 73 6.22 -5.58 13.01
CA GLU A 73 7.35 -4.64 12.99
C GLU A 73 7.42 -3.80 14.27
N ALA A 74 6.28 -3.24 14.70
CA ALA A 74 6.22 -2.50 15.96
C ALA A 74 6.65 -3.36 17.16
N GLY A 75 6.20 -4.63 17.22
CA GLY A 75 6.59 -5.56 18.27
C GLY A 75 8.08 -5.90 18.25
N LEU A 76 8.62 -6.17 17.06
CA LEU A 76 10.03 -6.53 16.87
C LEU A 76 10.97 -5.40 17.30
N ILE A 77 10.69 -4.16 16.89
CA ILE A 77 11.57 -3.03 17.23
C ILE A 77 11.46 -2.62 18.70
N LEU A 78 10.27 -2.75 19.31
CA LEU A 78 10.08 -2.50 20.75
C LEU A 78 10.80 -3.54 21.61
N ALA A 79 10.90 -4.79 21.14
CA ALA A 79 11.60 -5.86 21.84
C ALA A 79 13.12 -5.88 21.57
N ALA A 80 13.60 -5.10 20.60
CA ALA A 80 15.00 -5.11 20.19
C ALA A 80 15.93 -4.46 21.24
N PRO A 81 17.09 -5.07 21.54
CA PRO A 81 18.09 -4.46 22.41
C PRO A 81 18.71 -3.21 21.76
N PRO A 82 19.31 -2.27 22.53
CA PRO A 82 19.79 -0.99 22.02
C PRO A 82 20.72 -1.07 20.81
N ASN A 83 21.56 -2.12 20.73
CA ASN A 83 22.48 -2.34 19.62
C ASN A 83 21.80 -2.78 18.31
N LEU A 84 20.52 -3.17 18.34
CA LEU A 84 19.72 -3.57 17.17
C LEU A 84 18.63 -2.56 16.81
N GLN A 85 18.51 -1.44 17.53
CA GLN A 85 17.57 -0.35 17.23
C GLN A 85 18.09 0.53 16.09
N LEU A 86 18.30 -0.09 14.92
CA LEU A 86 18.84 0.55 13.72
C LEU A 86 17.78 1.25 12.87
N VAL A 87 16.50 1.02 13.19
CA VAL A 87 15.33 1.56 12.49
C VAL A 87 14.40 2.27 13.49
N PRO A 88 13.53 3.19 13.04
CA PRO A 88 12.67 3.95 13.93
C PRO A 88 11.67 3.08 14.69
N VAL A 89 11.41 3.47 15.94
CA VAL A 89 10.26 2.95 16.69
C VAL A 89 8.98 3.51 16.05
N LEU A 90 8.12 2.61 15.59
CA LEU A 90 6.92 2.96 14.83
C LEU A 90 5.78 3.53 15.71
N ALA A 91 5.69 3.07 16.95
CA ALA A 91 4.69 3.49 17.93
C ALA A 91 5.15 3.13 19.36
N PRO A 92 4.63 3.78 20.41
CA PRO A 92 5.02 3.51 21.80
C PRO A 92 4.55 2.13 22.32
N SER A 93 3.64 1.46 21.61
CA SER A 93 3.21 0.09 21.88
C SER A 93 2.67 -0.56 20.60
N VAL A 94 2.57 -1.90 20.58
CA VAL A 94 1.96 -2.62 19.46
C VAL A 94 0.52 -2.17 19.21
N ALA A 95 -0.25 -1.94 20.28
CA ALA A 95 -1.62 -1.45 20.16
C ALA A 95 -1.65 -0.03 19.55
N ALA A 96 -0.73 0.84 19.95
CA ALA A 96 -0.61 2.19 19.39
C ALA A 96 -0.14 2.21 17.93
N ALA A 97 0.40 1.09 17.40
CA ALA A 97 0.81 0.97 16.00
C ALA A 97 -0.36 0.72 15.04
N VAL A 98 -1.54 0.31 15.54
CA VAL A 98 -2.70 -0.03 14.69
C VAL A 98 -3.09 1.09 13.73
N PRO A 99 -3.21 2.37 14.14
CA PRO A 99 -3.57 3.45 13.21
C PRO A 99 -2.51 3.66 12.13
N LEU A 100 -1.22 3.58 12.48
CA LEU A 100 -0.13 3.72 11.52
C LEU A 100 -0.12 2.57 10.51
N ALA A 101 -0.23 1.33 10.98
CA ALA A 101 -0.30 0.15 10.11
C ALA A 101 -1.50 0.24 9.15
N ALA A 102 -2.68 0.62 9.66
CA ALA A 102 -3.87 0.81 8.83
C ALA A 102 -3.68 1.94 7.81
N LEU A 103 -3.10 3.08 8.20
CA LEU A 103 -2.82 4.19 7.29
C LEU A 103 -1.85 3.79 6.18
N LEU A 104 -0.81 3.01 6.49
CA LEU A 104 0.15 2.53 5.50
C LEU A 104 -0.48 1.56 4.50
N THR A 105 -1.24 0.57 4.97
CA THR A 105 -1.82 -0.46 4.10
C THR A 105 -2.98 0.07 3.26
N PHE A 106 -3.93 0.79 3.88
CA PHE A 106 -5.03 1.41 3.13
C PHE A 106 -4.57 2.63 2.31
N GLY A 107 -3.54 3.34 2.78
CA GLY A 107 -2.90 4.41 2.02
C GLY A 107 -2.26 3.87 0.73
N ALA A 108 -1.54 2.74 0.80
CA ALA A 108 -0.99 2.08 -0.37
C ALA A 108 -2.08 1.67 -1.37
N MET A 109 -3.17 1.07 -0.88
CA MET A 109 -4.31 0.65 -1.72
C MET A 109 -5.04 1.84 -2.36
N SER A 110 -5.15 2.94 -1.63
CA SER A 110 -5.69 4.19 -2.15
C SER A 110 -4.77 4.81 -3.20
N GLY A 111 -3.46 4.79 -2.97
CA GLY A 111 -2.44 5.24 -3.93
C GLY A 111 -2.48 4.44 -5.24
N ASP A 112 -2.60 3.13 -5.16
CA ASP A 112 -2.76 2.25 -6.33
C ASP A 112 -4.07 2.51 -7.10
N ALA A 113 -5.18 2.75 -6.38
CA ALA A 113 -6.44 3.18 -6.99
C ALA A 113 -6.31 4.55 -7.68
N LEU A 114 -5.66 5.52 -7.03
CA LEU A 114 -5.36 6.85 -7.61
C LEU A 114 -4.47 6.72 -8.85
N GLY A 115 -3.45 5.87 -8.83
CA GLY A 115 -2.63 5.57 -10.00
C GLY A 115 -3.47 5.03 -11.16
N SER A 116 -4.47 4.19 -10.86
CA SER A 116 -5.42 3.72 -11.88
C SER A 116 -6.34 4.80 -12.40
N PHE A 117 -6.82 5.70 -11.53
CA PHE A 117 -7.55 6.88 -11.96
C PHE A 117 -6.73 7.71 -12.96
N VAL A 118 -5.48 8.04 -12.61
CA VAL A 118 -4.56 8.78 -13.50
C VAL A 118 -4.37 8.05 -14.82
N LYS A 119 -4.14 6.73 -14.81
CA LYS A 119 -4.04 5.92 -16.03
C LYS A 119 -5.28 6.03 -16.93
N ARG A 120 -6.49 6.04 -16.36
CA ARG A 120 -7.73 6.24 -17.14
C ARG A 120 -7.79 7.64 -17.76
N ARG A 121 -7.39 8.68 -17.03
CA ARG A 121 -7.31 10.06 -17.55
C ARG A 121 -6.30 10.18 -18.69
N LEU A 122 -5.20 9.43 -18.63
CA LEU A 122 -4.19 9.32 -19.71
C LEU A 122 -4.61 8.40 -20.88
N GLY A 123 -5.80 7.78 -20.83
CA GLY A 123 -6.32 6.94 -21.91
C GLY A 123 -5.75 5.53 -21.96
N ARG A 124 -5.07 5.11 -20.90
CA ARG A 124 -4.56 3.74 -20.78
C ARG A 124 -5.69 2.81 -20.37
N ALA A 125 -5.81 1.65 -21.02
CA ALA A 125 -6.78 0.63 -20.63
C ALA A 125 -6.40 -0.02 -19.28
N SER A 126 -7.39 -0.61 -18.60
CA SER A 126 -7.15 -1.35 -17.35
C SER A 126 -6.22 -2.55 -17.60
N GLY A 127 -5.24 -2.76 -16.73
CA GLY A 127 -4.22 -3.78 -16.89
C GLY A 127 -3.04 -3.41 -17.81
N THR A 128 -3.11 -2.28 -18.52
CA THR A 128 -1.98 -1.80 -19.32
C THR A 128 -0.85 -1.31 -18.42
N ARG A 129 0.34 -1.89 -18.58
CA ARG A 129 1.55 -1.42 -17.90
C ARG A 129 1.86 0.01 -18.32
N THR A 130 2.13 0.85 -17.33
CA THR A 130 2.50 2.24 -17.47
C THR A 130 3.76 2.48 -16.66
N LEU A 131 4.85 2.83 -17.36
CA LEU A 131 6.14 3.11 -16.73
C LEU A 131 5.96 4.16 -15.63
N LEU A 132 6.67 3.98 -14.51
CA LEU A 132 6.61 4.80 -13.29
C LEU A 132 5.32 4.69 -12.44
N LEU A 133 4.19 4.24 -12.99
CA LEU A 133 2.91 4.15 -12.25
C LEU A 133 2.51 2.73 -11.82
N ASP A 134 3.21 1.69 -12.29
CA ASP A 134 2.94 0.26 -12.00
C ASP A 134 4.08 -0.38 -11.17
N GLN A 135 4.71 0.40 -10.28
CA GLN A 135 5.77 -0.07 -9.38
C GLN A 135 5.16 -0.71 -8.13
#